data_AF-A0A382YXT8-F1
#
_entry.id   AF-A0A382YXT8-F1
#
_cell.length_a   1.000
_cell.length_b   1.000
_cell.length_c   1.000
_cell.angle_alpha   90.00
_cell.angle_beta   90.00
_cell.angle_gamma   90.00
#
_symmetry.space_group_name_H-M   'P 1'
#
loop_
_entity.id
_entity.type
_entity.pdbx_description
1 polymer ?
#
loop_
_entity_poly.entity_id
_entity_poly.type
_entity_poly.pdbx_seq_one_letter_code
_entity_poly.pdbx_strand_id
1 'polypeptide(L)'
;MAEKCIGVREDTGGQCNRSASSGSDFCYMHQSQEDDPTILHRGADVYHCPQDGTELLKKYKKNYHRCKSCKGVLLSAKGIEQKIVENISQLDEIESHQEVCPSCAEGANLSIRVVEYNYQQGGGVGGTGIGASTRYGASNIWFCGDCWSIWVPSFRMSWNAPMMLSPV
;
A
#
# COMPACT_ATOMS: atom_id res chain seq x y z
N MET A 1 -19.42 13.70 24.31
CA MET A 1 -19.87 13.17 23.00
C MET A 1 -19.50 11.70 22.98
N ALA A 2 -20.38 10.80 22.51
CA ALA A 2 -20.04 9.38 22.43
C ALA A 2 -19.04 9.18 21.28
N GLU A 3 -17.92 8.53 21.58
CA GLU A 3 -16.89 8.21 20.60
C GLU A 3 -17.45 7.25 19.54
N LYS A 4 -16.90 7.28 18.32
CA LYS A 4 -17.36 6.42 17.22
C LYS A 4 -16.68 5.06 17.31
N CYS A 5 -17.43 4.01 17.01
CA CYS A 5 -16.89 2.66 16.93
C CYS A 5 -15.81 2.57 15.84
N ILE A 6 -14.65 2.03 16.19
CA ILE A 6 -13.52 1.82 15.25
C ILE A 6 -13.65 0.52 14.45
N GLY A 7 -14.60 -0.34 14.83
CA GLY A 7 -14.84 -1.63 14.20
C GLY A 7 -15.19 -1.55 12.71
N VAL A 8 -14.90 -2.64 12.01
CA VAL A 8 -15.04 -2.77 10.56
C VAL A 8 -16.26 -3.62 10.26
N ARG A 9 -17.12 -3.13 9.37
CA ARG A 9 -18.24 -3.94 8.89
C ARG A 9 -17.71 -5.03 7.97
N GLU A 10 -18.04 -6.28 8.26
CA GLU A 10 -17.60 -7.45 7.47
C GLU A 10 -18.16 -7.43 6.04
N ASP A 11 -19.33 -6.82 5.83
CA ASP A 11 -20.04 -6.77 4.54
C ASP A 11 -19.41 -5.81 3.52
N THR A 12 -18.84 -4.71 3.99
CA THR A 12 -18.42 -3.57 3.16
C THR A 12 -16.95 -3.22 3.36
N GLY A 13 -16.32 -3.68 4.44
CA GLY A 13 -14.99 -3.23 4.88
C GLY A 13 -14.96 -1.77 5.38
N GLY A 14 -16.12 -1.09 5.35
CA GLY A 14 -16.27 0.28 5.81
C GLY A 14 -16.21 0.38 7.34
N GLN A 15 -15.85 1.57 7.84
CA GLN A 15 -15.88 1.84 9.28
C GLN A 15 -17.33 1.82 9.80
N CYS A 16 -17.51 1.32 11.02
CA CYS A 16 -18.79 1.34 11.69
C CYS A 16 -19.27 2.79 11.89
N ASN A 17 -20.55 3.05 11.61
CA ASN A 17 -21.15 4.37 11.82
C ASN A 17 -21.78 4.53 13.22
N ARG A 18 -21.82 3.46 14.02
CA ARG A 18 -22.39 3.43 15.36
C ARG A 18 -21.46 4.07 16.38
N SER A 19 -22.02 4.52 17.49
CA SER A 19 -21.22 4.95 18.65
C SER A 19 -20.59 3.74 19.34
N ALA A 20 -19.41 3.96 19.91
CA ALA A 20 -18.73 3.00 20.74
C ALA A 20 -19.49 2.81 22.07
N SER A 21 -19.29 1.65 22.70
CA SER A 21 -19.85 1.35 24.02
C SER A 21 -19.09 2.12 25.10
N SER A 22 -19.71 2.37 26.25
CA SER A 22 -19.03 3.05 27.35
C SER A 22 -17.82 2.23 27.83
N GLY A 23 -16.61 2.78 27.69
CA GLY A 23 -15.36 2.14 28.13
C GLY A 23 -14.73 1.17 27.12
N SER A 24 -15.19 1.15 25.86
CA SER A 24 -14.57 0.39 24.76
C SER A 24 -14.58 1.25 23.49
N ASP A 25 -13.57 1.06 22.63
CA ASP A 25 -13.52 1.69 21.30
C ASP A 25 -14.49 1.03 20.30
N PHE A 26 -15.12 -0.07 20.69
CA PHE A 26 -16.01 -0.87 19.87
C PHE A 26 -17.46 -0.76 20.32
N CYS A 27 -18.38 -0.88 19.37
CA CYS A 27 -19.79 -1.08 19.69
C CYS A 27 -20.04 -2.55 20.03
N TYR A 28 -21.19 -2.86 20.64
CA TYR A 28 -21.56 -4.22 21.02
C TYR A 28 -21.50 -5.26 19.86
N MET A 29 -21.63 -4.83 18.60
CA MET A 29 -21.54 -5.70 17.42
C MET A 29 -20.10 -6.01 16.99
N HIS A 30 -19.12 -5.21 17.41
CA HIS A 30 -17.73 -5.34 17.00
C HIS A 30 -16.79 -5.59 18.19
N GLN A 31 -17.32 -6.01 19.36
CA GLN A 31 -16.48 -6.39 20.50
C GLN A 31 -15.54 -7.56 20.17
N SER A 32 -15.94 -8.45 19.25
CA SER A 32 -15.07 -9.53 18.77
C SER A 32 -13.83 -9.04 18.01
N GLN A 33 -13.78 -7.76 17.62
CA GLN A 33 -12.65 -7.13 16.94
C GLN A 33 -11.73 -6.39 17.90
N GLU A 34 -12.02 -6.39 19.21
CA GLU A 34 -11.25 -5.68 20.23
C GLU A 34 -9.84 -6.24 20.38
N ASP A 35 -9.68 -7.55 20.22
CA ASP A 35 -8.39 -8.23 20.24
C ASP A 35 -7.72 -8.33 18.86
N ASP A 36 -8.31 -7.74 17.81
CA ASP A 36 -7.72 -7.73 16.48
C ASP A 36 -6.74 -6.55 16.36
N PRO A 37 -5.41 -6.80 16.42
CA PRO A 37 -4.42 -5.73 16.35
C PRO A 37 -4.53 -4.97 15.02
N THR A 38 -5.02 -5.58 13.95
CA THR A 38 -5.16 -4.90 12.65
C THR A 38 -6.30 -3.87 12.64
N ILE A 39 -7.28 -4.00 13.54
CA ILE A 39 -8.41 -3.07 13.66
C ILE A 39 -8.11 -1.99 14.70
N LEU A 40 -7.47 -2.35 15.82
CA LEU A 40 -6.93 -1.39 16.78
C LEU A 40 -5.94 -0.40 16.13
N HIS A 41 -5.08 -0.88 15.23
CA HIS A 41 -4.10 -0.04 14.53
C HIS A 41 -4.66 0.67 13.29
N ARG A 42 -5.95 0.49 12.95
CA ARG A 42 -6.57 1.13 11.78
C ARG A 42 -6.56 2.67 11.87
N GLY A 43 -6.62 3.22 13.08
CA GLY A 43 -6.48 4.66 13.32
C GLY A 43 -5.04 5.19 13.19
N ALA A 44 -4.03 4.31 13.29
CA ALA A 44 -2.61 4.65 13.16
C ALA A 44 -2.07 4.50 11.72
N ASP A 45 -2.77 3.74 10.87
CA ASP A 45 -2.39 3.50 9.47
C ASP A 45 -3.12 4.45 8.48
N VAL A 46 -3.39 5.69 8.89
CA VAL A 46 -3.94 6.73 8.00
C VAL A 46 -2.77 7.39 7.26
N TYR A 47 -2.55 6.93 6.03
CA TYR A 47 -1.51 7.47 5.17
C TYR A 47 -2.06 8.60 4.28
N HIS A 48 -1.26 9.62 4.04
CA HIS A 48 -1.62 10.74 3.18
C HIS A 48 -0.79 10.72 1.89
N CYS A 49 -1.40 11.12 0.78
CA CYS A 49 -0.73 11.22 -0.50
C CYS A 49 0.37 12.29 -0.42
N PRO A 50 1.59 12.01 -0.89
CA PRO A 50 2.67 12.99 -0.85
C PRO A 50 2.32 14.23 -1.69
N GLN A 51 1.74 14.02 -2.87
CA GLN A 51 1.55 15.08 -3.86
C GLN A 51 0.40 16.06 -3.57
N ASP A 52 -0.68 15.60 -2.93
CA ASP A 52 -1.88 16.40 -2.71
C ASP A 52 -2.42 16.34 -1.27
N GLY A 53 -1.73 15.64 -0.37
CA GLY A 53 -2.10 15.49 1.03
C GLY A 53 -3.39 14.71 1.28
N THR A 54 -4.02 14.13 0.26
CA THR A 54 -5.29 13.42 0.42
C THR A 54 -5.12 12.07 1.11
N GLU A 55 -6.07 11.69 1.96
CA GLU A 55 -6.06 10.39 2.63
C GLU A 55 -6.07 9.23 1.61
N LEU A 56 -5.16 8.28 1.80
CA LEU A 56 -5.02 7.12 0.93
C LEU A 56 -6.04 6.02 1.25
N LEU A 57 -6.67 5.49 0.21
CA LEU A 57 -7.66 4.43 0.33
C LEU A 57 -6.98 3.06 0.50
N LYS A 58 -7.19 2.39 1.64
CA LYS A 58 -6.70 1.02 1.88
C LYS A 58 -7.45 -0.01 1.02
N LYS A 59 -6.73 -0.85 0.28
CA LYS A 59 -7.28 -1.99 -0.49
C LYS A 59 -7.07 -3.29 0.29
N TYR A 60 -8.08 -3.68 1.08
CA TYR A 60 -8.04 -4.84 2.00
C TYR A 60 -7.56 -6.16 1.40
N LYS A 61 -7.93 -6.48 0.15
CA LYS A 61 -7.51 -7.74 -0.48
C LYS A 61 -6.07 -7.77 -0.99
N LYS A 62 -5.38 -6.62 -1.03
CA LYS A 62 -4.09 -6.50 -1.72
C LYS A 62 -3.03 -5.75 -0.91
N ASN A 63 -3.29 -5.42 0.36
CA ASN A 63 -2.33 -4.81 1.30
C ASN A 63 -1.56 -3.60 0.76
N TYR A 64 -2.23 -2.74 -0.03
CA TYR A 64 -1.68 -1.46 -0.49
C TYR A 64 -2.69 -0.34 -0.28
N HIS A 65 -2.19 0.90 -0.23
CA HIS A 65 -3.02 2.11 -0.17
C HIS A 65 -2.93 2.86 -1.50
N ARG A 66 -4.02 3.49 -1.94
CA ARG A 66 -4.07 4.17 -3.25
C ARG A 66 -4.63 5.58 -3.12
N CYS A 67 -3.96 6.54 -3.74
CA CYS A 67 -4.51 7.89 -3.89
C CYS A 67 -5.59 7.91 -4.98
N LYS A 68 -6.73 8.53 -4.67
CA LYS A 68 -7.85 8.65 -5.62
C LYS A 68 -7.54 9.67 -6.73
N SER A 69 -6.81 10.73 -6.43
CA SER A 69 -6.50 11.83 -7.34
C SER A 69 -5.38 11.47 -8.29
N CYS A 70 -4.16 11.26 -7.78
CA CYS A 70 -2.97 10.99 -8.60
C CYS A 70 -2.82 9.53 -9.02
N LYS A 71 -3.69 8.65 -8.51
CA LYS A 71 -3.66 7.19 -8.74
C LYS A 71 -2.38 6.50 -8.26
N GLY A 72 -1.54 7.19 -7.50
CA GLY A 72 -0.34 6.64 -6.88
C GLY A 72 -0.68 5.55 -5.85
N VAL A 73 0.28 4.67 -5.62
CA VAL A 73 0.13 3.52 -4.74
C VAL A 73 1.23 3.53 -3.69
N LEU A 74 0.84 3.37 -2.43
CA LEU A 74 1.72 3.17 -1.29
C LEU A 74 1.74 1.68 -0.92
N LEU A 75 2.94 1.13 -0.86
CA LEU A 75 3.24 -0.15 -0.27
C LEU A 75 3.99 0.11 1.04
N SER A 76 3.35 -0.18 2.16
CA SER A 76 4.01 -0.12 3.46
C SER A 76 5.02 -1.28 3.59
N ALA A 77 6.08 -1.11 4.38
CA ALA A 77 7.05 -2.18 4.65
C ALA A 77 6.39 -3.48 5.17
N LYS A 78 5.25 -3.37 5.88
CA LYS A 78 4.45 -4.51 6.36
C LYS A 78 3.88 -5.38 5.22
N GLY A 79 3.74 -4.82 4.01
CA GLY A 79 3.14 -5.46 2.85
C GLY A 79 4.14 -5.90 1.78
N ILE A 80 5.44 -5.72 2.02
CA ILE A 80 6.51 -6.03 1.07
C ILE A 80 7.42 -7.09 1.68
N GLU A 81 7.85 -8.07 0.89
CA GLU A 81 8.87 -9.02 1.33
C GLU A 81 10.19 -8.30 1.61
N GLN A 82 10.80 -8.58 2.77
CA GLN A 82 12.02 -7.90 3.22
C GLN A 82 13.15 -7.93 2.18
N LYS A 83 13.32 -9.06 1.47
CA LYS A 83 14.32 -9.20 0.40
C LYS A 83 14.13 -8.18 -0.72
N ILE A 84 12.89 -7.88 -1.11
CA ILE A 84 12.62 -6.89 -2.16
C ILE A 84 13.05 -5.51 -1.69
N VAL A 85 12.78 -5.18 -0.43
CA VAL A 85 13.18 -3.90 0.16
C VAL A 85 14.70 -3.76 0.23
N GLU A 86 15.40 -4.81 0.68
CA GLU A 86 16.86 -4.83 0.77
C GLU A 86 17.53 -4.69 -0.59
N ASN A 87 16.94 -5.27 -1.64
CA ASN A 87 17.46 -5.08 -2.99
C ASN A 87 17.21 -3.66 -3.49
N ILE A 88 16.00 -3.12 -3.25
CA ILE A 88 15.69 -1.74 -3.62
C ILE A 88 16.60 -0.75 -2.90
N SER A 89 16.92 -0.99 -1.63
CA SER A 89 17.80 -0.12 -0.84
C SER A 89 19.25 -0.10 -1.34
N GLN A 90 19.66 -1.13 -2.08
CA GLN A 90 20.97 -1.21 -2.75
C GLN A 90 21.00 -0.57 -4.14
N LEU A 91 19.84 -0.23 -4.72
CA LEU A 91 19.81 0.42 -6.04
C LEU A 91 20.30 1.85 -5.97
N ASP A 92 20.94 2.31 -7.04
CA ASP A 92 21.38 3.71 -7.13
C ASP A 92 20.20 4.67 -7.05
N GLU A 93 20.38 5.71 -6.24
CA GLU A 93 19.48 6.85 -6.18
C GLU A 93 19.75 7.77 -7.37
N ILE A 94 18.70 8.05 -8.14
CA ILE A 94 18.83 8.88 -9.35
C ILE A 94 18.54 10.34 -9.02
N GLU A 95 17.66 10.58 -8.05
CA GLU A 95 17.28 11.91 -7.61
C GLU A 95 16.65 11.84 -6.20
N SER A 96 17.02 12.79 -5.33
CA SER A 96 16.35 12.98 -4.04
C SER A 96 15.09 13.82 -4.24
N HIS A 97 13.92 13.29 -3.88
CA HIS A 97 12.65 14.00 -4.00
C HIS A 97 12.24 14.62 -2.66
N GLN A 98 11.84 15.89 -2.68
CA GLN A 98 11.44 16.65 -1.48
C GLN A 98 10.03 16.30 -0.99
N GLU A 99 9.37 15.33 -1.62
CA GLU A 99 8.07 14.84 -1.19
C GLU A 99 8.19 14.05 0.11
N VAL A 100 7.19 14.22 0.97
CA VAL A 100 7.19 13.68 2.31
C VAL A 100 6.70 12.23 2.28
N CYS A 101 7.42 11.34 2.98
CA CYS A 101 7.06 9.95 3.11
C CYS A 101 5.65 9.81 3.74
N PRO A 102 4.69 9.18 3.04
CA PRO A 102 3.34 8.98 3.56
C PRO A 102 3.28 8.22 4.88
N SER A 103 4.28 7.37 5.14
CA SER A 103 4.33 6.44 6.26
C SER A 103 5.16 6.91 7.45
N CYS A 104 6.01 7.93 7.29
CA CYS A 104 6.80 8.47 8.40
C CYS A 104 6.01 9.55 9.15
N ALA A 105 6.00 9.48 10.49
CA ALA A 105 5.40 10.52 11.31
C ALA A 105 6.16 11.87 11.22
N GLU A 106 7.48 11.81 11.10
CA GLU A 106 8.36 13.00 11.06
C GLU A 106 8.67 13.49 9.64
N GLY A 107 8.02 12.90 8.64
CA GLY A 107 8.07 13.40 7.26
C GLY A 107 9.43 13.26 6.57
N ALA A 108 9.97 12.03 6.53
CA ALA A 108 11.19 11.69 5.81
C ALA A 108 11.10 11.99 4.31
N ASN A 109 12.20 12.43 3.69
CA ASN A 109 12.27 12.62 2.25
C ASN A 109 12.29 11.27 1.50
N LEU A 110 11.76 11.27 0.28
CA LEU A 110 11.74 10.10 -0.57
C LEU A 110 12.87 10.15 -1.61
N SER A 111 13.56 9.04 -1.83
CA SER A 111 14.54 8.91 -2.93
C SER A 111 13.93 8.22 -4.13
N ILE A 112 14.24 8.71 -5.33
CA ILE A 112 13.80 8.08 -6.58
C ILE A 112 14.77 6.97 -6.96
N ARG A 113 14.23 5.77 -7.14
CA ARG A 113 14.96 4.58 -7.58
C ARG A 113 14.28 4.00 -8.82
N VAL A 114 15.07 3.49 -9.76
CA VAL A 114 14.55 2.76 -10.92
C VAL A 114 14.54 1.28 -10.58
N VAL A 115 13.36 0.66 -10.63
CA VAL A 115 13.21 -0.78 -10.46
C VAL A 115 12.79 -1.39 -11.78
N GLU A 116 13.54 -2.41 -12.19
CA GLU A 116 13.13 -3.29 -13.27
C GLU A 116 12.09 -4.29 -12.74
N TYR A 117 11.06 -4.52 -13.54
CA TYR A 117 10.05 -5.52 -13.24
C TYR A 117 9.77 -6.34 -14.49
N ASN A 118 9.47 -7.60 -14.26
CA ASN A 118 8.93 -8.46 -15.29
C ASN A 118 7.54 -8.93 -14.89
N TYR A 119 6.69 -9.13 -15.88
CA TYR A 119 5.42 -9.79 -15.65
C TYR A 119 5.13 -10.73 -16.81
N GLN A 120 4.50 -11.86 -16.47
CA GLN A 120 4.00 -12.79 -17.46
C GLN A 120 2.67 -12.26 -18.00
N GLN A 121 2.63 -11.96 -19.29
CA GLN A 121 1.39 -11.69 -19.99
C GLN A 121 0.81 -13.04 -20.44
N GLY A 122 -0.20 -13.53 -19.72
CA GLY A 122 -0.89 -14.78 -20.06
C GLY A 122 -1.69 -14.66 -21.35
N GLY A 123 -1.40 -15.53 -22.32
CA GLY A 123 -2.25 -15.76 -23.48
C GLY A 123 -3.37 -16.73 -23.12
N GLY A 124 -4.60 -16.24 -23.05
CA GLY A 124 -5.83 -17.05 -23.01
C GLY A 124 -6.08 -17.88 -21.74
N VAL A 125 -7.34 -18.22 -21.53
CA VAL A 125 -7.83 -19.03 -20.41
C VAL A 125 -7.29 -20.46 -20.57
N GLY A 126 -6.53 -20.95 -19.59
CA GLY A 126 -6.09 -22.35 -19.53
C GLY A 126 -4.63 -22.63 -19.88
N GLY A 127 -3.67 -21.86 -19.36
CA GLY A 127 -2.36 -22.35 -18.89
C GLY A 127 -1.35 -22.99 -19.88
N THR A 128 -1.66 -23.24 -21.14
CA THR A 128 -0.74 -23.93 -22.08
C THR A 128 -0.74 -23.35 -23.50
N GLY A 129 -1.10 -22.07 -23.66
CA GLY A 129 -1.07 -21.39 -24.96
C GLY A 129 0.34 -20.93 -25.37
N ILE A 130 0.77 -21.34 -26.57
CA ILE A 130 1.92 -20.78 -27.31
C ILE A 130 1.72 -19.26 -27.39
N GLY A 131 2.55 -18.48 -26.70
CA GLY A 131 2.42 -17.01 -26.64
C GLY A 131 2.64 -16.37 -25.27
N ALA A 132 2.99 -17.13 -24.23
CA ALA A 132 3.47 -16.56 -22.97
C ALA A 132 4.72 -15.72 -23.24
N SER A 133 4.58 -14.40 -23.15
CA SER A 133 5.70 -13.46 -23.28
C SER A 133 5.97 -12.84 -21.92
N THR A 134 7.22 -12.94 -21.49
CA THR A 134 7.73 -12.16 -20.37
C THR A 134 7.99 -10.76 -20.89
N ARG A 135 7.26 -9.79 -20.36
CA ARG A 135 7.57 -8.38 -20.63
C ARG A 135 8.46 -7.85 -19.53
N TYR A 136 9.46 -7.10 -19.95
CA TYR A 136 10.38 -6.37 -19.08
C TYR A 136 10.01 -4.88 -19.16
N GLY A 137 10.03 -4.22 -18.02
CA GLY A 137 9.83 -2.78 -17.92
C GLY A 137 10.65 -2.23 -16.77
N ALA A 138 10.90 -0.92 -16.81
CA ALA A 138 11.50 -0.18 -15.72
C ALA A 138 10.49 0.86 -15.24
N SER A 139 10.48 1.13 -13.93
CA SER A 139 9.63 2.18 -13.36
C SER A 139 10.34 2.90 -12.24
N ASN A 140 10.14 4.21 -12.20
CA ASN A 140 10.61 5.06 -11.13
C ASN A 140 9.68 4.84 -9.93
N ILE A 141 10.27 4.42 -8.82
CA ILE A 141 9.61 4.32 -7.53
C ILE A 141 10.23 5.32 -6.57
N TRP A 142 9.46 5.74 -5.58
CA TRP A 142 9.90 6.61 -4.51
C TRP A 142 10.06 5.76 -3.25
N PHE A 143 11.26 5.69 -2.73
CA PHE A 143 11.63 4.83 -1.62
C PHE A 143 11.94 5.67 -0.38
N CYS A 144 11.41 5.25 0.77
CA CYS A 144 11.77 5.81 2.06
C CYS A 144 12.84 4.96 2.73
N GLY A 145 14.03 5.53 2.95
CA GLY A 145 15.12 4.85 3.67
C GLY A 145 14.84 4.58 5.15
N ASP A 146 13.96 5.37 5.77
CA ASP A 146 13.71 5.30 7.21
C ASP A 146 12.69 4.22 7.57
N CYS A 147 11.55 4.21 6.88
CA CYS A 147 10.45 3.28 7.17
C CYS A 147 10.22 2.24 6.07
N TRP A 148 11.07 2.22 5.04
CA TRP A 148 11.14 1.13 4.06
C TRP A 148 9.87 0.99 3.21
N SER A 149 9.06 2.05 3.16
CA SER A 149 7.87 2.13 2.34
C SER A 149 8.21 2.53 0.91
N ILE A 150 7.40 2.05 -0.03
CA ILE A 150 7.54 2.36 -1.46
C ILE A 150 6.28 3.10 -1.92
N TRP A 151 6.47 4.25 -2.56
CA TRP A 151 5.46 4.97 -3.27
C TRP A 151 5.68 4.88 -4.78
N VAL A 152 4.65 4.50 -5.53
CA VAL A 152 4.70 4.41 -6.99
C VAL A 152 3.84 5.54 -7.58
N PRO A 153 4.46 6.59 -8.18
CA PRO A 153 3.72 7.70 -8.78
C PRO A 153 3.01 7.26 -10.06
N SER A 154 1.77 7.74 -10.26
CA SER A 154 0.96 7.51 -11.48
C SER A 154 0.99 6.08 -12.02
N PHE A 155 0.33 5.18 -11.31
CA PHE A 155 0.21 3.78 -11.70
C PHE A 155 -0.66 3.59 -12.96
N ARG A 156 -0.06 3.63 -14.16
CA ARG A 156 -0.68 3.28 -15.44
C ARG A 156 -0.36 1.84 -15.87
N MET A 157 -0.74 0.87 -15.04
CA MET A 157 -0.53 -0.54 -15.37
C MET A 157 -1.85 -1.31 -15.24
N SER A 158 -2.20 -2.08 -16.26
CA SER A 158 -3.40 -2.91 -16.35
C SER A 158 -3.27 -4.15 -15.45
N TRP A 159 -3.61 -4.02 -14.17
CA TRP A 159 -3.33 -5.05 -13.17
C TRP A 159 -4.38 -6.16 -13.06
N ASN A 160 -4.20 -7.20 -13.88
CA ASN A 160 -4.67 -8.56 -13.58
C ASN A 160 -3.51 -9.56 -13.36
N ALA A 161 -2.25 -9.13 -13.30
CA ALA A 161 -1.11 -10.00 -13.04
C ALA A 161 -0.44 -9.67 -11.69
N PRO A 162 0.07 -10.67 -10.93
CA PRO A 162 0.91 -10.43 -9.77
C PRO A 162 2.22 -9.75 -10.22
N MET A 163 2.56 -8.60 -9.64
CA MET A 163 3.90 -8.02 -9.82
C MET A 163 4.90 -8.89 -9.07
N MET A 164 5.89 -9.42 -9.78
CA MET A 164 7.15 -9.83 -9.19
C MET A 164 8.14 -8.72 -9.47
N LEU A 165 8.43 -7.91 -8.45
CA LEU A 165 9.58 -7.02 -8.48
C LEU A 165 10.80 -7.93 -8.39
N SER A 166 11.47 -8.15 -9.52
CA SER A 166 12.71 -8.91 -9.55
C SER A 166 13.87 -7.94 -9.45
N PRO A 167 14.76 -8.09 -8.46
CA PRO A 167 16.06 -7.43 -8.52
C PRO A 167 16.86 -7.99 -9.70
N VAL A 168 17.76 -7.16 -10.25
CA VAL A 168 18.79 -7.58 -11.21
C VAL A 168 19.77 -8.53 -10.52
#